data_AF-A0A8J8G2J2-F1
#
_entry.id   AF-A0A8J8G2J2-F1
#
_cell.length_a   1.000
_cell.length_b   1.000
_cell.length_c   1.000
_cell.angle_alpha   90.00
_cell.angle_beta   90.00
_cell.angle_gamma   90.00
#
_symmetry.space_group_name_H-M   'P 1'
#
loop_
_entity.id
_entity.type
_entity.pdbx_description
1 polymer ?
#
loop_
_entity_poly.entity_id
_entity_poly.type
_entity_poly.pdbx_seq_one_letter_code
_entity_poly.pdbx_strand_id
1 'polypeptide(L)'
;MKISEFFKSNKHIHREYYINHTHLERVYNKYLHQTAFDKILDNLVFFAIVFTLSNLIANYFFDLSTNLLVYLGIVSKLILLIFAADLMRHFVKAKSRRDFYAHHGIDLFLVVFLSLYFLFYTYLELFRFAIITIIKPLVYDLKYLRSLIELFEKKGHSLKHEKYK
;
A
#
# COMPACT_ATOMS: atom_id res chain seq x y z
N MET A 1 -36.27 -60.79 6.96
CA MET A 1 -35.87 -59.42 6.58
C MET A 1 -36.86 -58.92 5.53
N LYS A 2 -37.59 -57.82 5.80
CA LYS A 2 -38.72 -57.39 4.95
C LYS A 2 -38.20 -56.59 3.75
N ILE A 3 -38.76 -56.81 2.55
CA ILE A 3 -38.39 -56.11 1.30
C ILE A 3 -38.47 -54.57 1.46
N SER A 4 -39.31 -54.07 2.36
CA SER A 4 -39.42 -52.65 2.71
C SER A 4 -38.17 -52.03 3.35
N GLU A 5 -37.31 -52.83 4.00
CA GLU A 5 -36.06 -52.35 4.60
C GLU A 5 -34.95 -52.21 3.55
N PHE A 6 -34.96 -53.05 2.51
CA PHE A 6 -34.02 -52.99 1.40
C PHE A 6 -34.17 -51.71 0.56
N PHE A 7 -35.41 -51.27 0.31
CA PHE A 7 -35.68 -50.02 -0.41
C PHE A 7 -35.38 -48.75 0.41
N LYS A 8 -35.38 -48.84 1.74
CA LYS A 8 -35.02 -47.71 2.62
C LYS A 8 -33.51 -47.47 2.63
N SER A 9 -32.72 -48.55 2.55
CA SER A 9 -31.26 -48.49 2.43
C SER A 9 -30.80 -47.92 1.07
N ASN A 10 -31.40 -48.36 -0.04
CA ASN A 10 -31.03 -47.87 -1.38
C ASN A 10 -31.40 -46.40 -1.66
N LYS A 11 -32.40 -45.83 -0.96
CA LYS A 11 -32.73 -44.40 -1.06
C LYS A 11 -31.66 -43.49 -0.46
N HIS A 12 -30.93 -43.97 0.55
CA HIS A 12 -29.83 -43.22 1.16
C HIS A 12 -28.58 -43.21 0.28
N ILE A 13 -28.24 -44.35 -0.34
CA ILE A 13 -27.08 -44.48 -1.23
C ILE A 13 -27.25 -43.57 -2.46
N HIS A 14 -28.44 -43.51 -3.07
CA HIS A 14 -28.68 -42.60 -4.18
C HIS A 14 -28.62 -41.12 -3.79
N ARG A 15 -29.02 -40.73 -2.57
CA ARG A 15 -28.87 -39.34 -2.11
C ARG A 15 -27.41 -38.95 -1.91
N GLU A 16 -26.59 -39.82 -1.33
CA GLU A 16 -25.16 -39.56 -1.15
C GLU A 16 -24.42 -39.45 -2.50
N TYR A 17 -24.79 -40.26 -3.49
CA TYR A 17 -24.22 -40.17 -4.84
C TYR A 17 -24.53 -38.84 -5.54
N TYR A 18 -25.75 -38.30 -5.40
CA TYR A 18 -26.10 -36.98 -5.97
C TYR A 18 -25.46 -35.81 -5.20
N ILE A 19 -25.30 -35.92 -3.89
CA ILE A 19 -24.63 -34.89 -3.07
C ILE A 19 -23.13 -34.84 -3.40
N ASN A 20 -22.48 -35.99 -3.58
CA ASN A 20 -21.06 -36.01 -3.98
C ASN A 20 -20.83 -35.54 -5.42
N HIS A 21 -21.70 -35.88 -6.37
CA HIS A 21 -21.59 -35.35 -7.73
C HIS A 21 -21.75 -33.83 -7.75
N THR A 22 -22.73 -33.28 -7.03
CA THR A 22 -22.91 -31.82 -6.94
C THR A 22 -21.80 -31.11 -6.15
N HIS A 23 -21.13 -31.79 -5.21
CA HIS A 23 -20.01 -31.24 -4.45
C HIS A 23 -18.71 -31.26 -5.27
N LEU A 24 -18.41 -32.36 -5.98
CA LEU A 24 -17.29 -32.45 -6.92
C LEU A 24 -17.50 -31.52 -8.11
N GLU A 25 -18.70 -31.40 -8.64
CA GLU A 25 -19.03 -30.47 -9.72
C GLU A 25 -18.99 -29.01 -9.24
N ARG A 26 -19.36 -28.71 -7.99
CA ARG A 26 -19.13 -27.37 -7.40
C ARG A 26 -17.66 -27.07 -7.16
N VAL A 27 -16.87 -28.04 -6.70
CA VAL A 27 -15.42 -27.86 -6.51
C VAL A 27 -14.74 -27.74 -7.86
N TYR A 28 -15.08 -28.61 -8.81
CA TYR A 28 -14.62 -28.56 -10.20
C TYR A 28 -15.00 -27.25 -10.86
N ASN A 29 -16.26 -26.79 -10.77
CA ASN A 29 -16.66 -25.47 -11.24
C ASN A 29 -16.00 -24.32 -10.47
N LYS A 30 -15.71 -24.45 -9.17
CA LYS A 30 -14.92 -23.47 -8.41
C LYS A 30 -13.49 -23.38 -8.93
N TYR A 31 -12.89 -24.49 -9.36
CA TYR A 31 -11.55 -24.54 -9.98
C TYR A 31 -11.54 -24.19 -11.47
N LEU A 32 -12.63 -24.43 -12.20
CA LEU A 32 -12.78 -24.14 -13.63
C LEU A 32 -13.22 -22.68 -13.89
N HIS A 33 -13.97 -22.09 -12.95
CA HIS A 33 -14.40 -20.68 -12.97
C HIS A 33 -13.58 -19.75 -12.05
N GLN A 34 -12.50 -20.23 -11.44
CA GLN A 34 -11.41 -19.33 -11.10
C GLN A 34 -10.83 -18.85 -12.42
N THR A 35 -11.35 -17.73 -12.91
CA THR A 35 -10.87 -17.06 -14.11
C THR A 35 -9.36 -16.96 -14.01
N ALA A 36 -8.61 -17.21 -15.11
CA ALA A 36 -7.16 -16.99 -15.15
C ALA A 36 -6.78 -15.60 -14.57
N PHE A 37 -7.71 -14.65 -14.69
CA PHE A 37 -7.73 -13.36 -14.00
C PHE A 37 -7.50 -13.42 -12.49
N ASP A 38 -8.19 -14.28 -11.73
CA ASP A 38 -8.04 -14.38 -10.26
C ASP A 38 -6.66 -14.94 -9.89
N LYS A 39 -6.14 -15.92 -10.63
CA LYS A 39 -4.75 -16.42 -10.45
C LYS A 39 -3.71 -15.37 -10.81
N ILE A 40 -3.95 -14.58 -11.86
CA ILE A 40 -3.08 -13.47 -12.25
C ILE A 40 -3.11 -12.39 -11.16
N LEU A 41 -4.26 -12.14 -10.56
CA LEU A 41 -4.43 -11.19 -9.46
C LEU A 41 -3.68 -11.63 -8.20
N ASP A 42 -3.83 -12.88 -7.77
CA ASP A 42 -3.09 -13.44 -6.63
C ASP A 42 -1.57 -13.35 -6.86
N ASN A 43 -1.11 -13.67 -8.07
CA ASN A 43 0.31 -13.55 -8.43
C ASN A 43 0.79 -12.10 -8.48
N LEU A 44 -0.07 -11.17 -8.93
CA LEU A 44 0.20 -9.73 -8.92
C LEU A 44 0.32 -9.20 -7.48
N VAL A 45 -0.50 -9.69 -6.55
CA VAL A 45 -0.44 -9.33 -5.13
C VAL A 45 0.85 -9.85 -4.49
N PHE A 46 1.25 -11.08 -4.80
CA PHE A 46 2.53 -11.58 -4.31
C PHE A 46 3.70 -10.76 -4.89
N PHE A 47 3.66 -10.48 -6.19
CA PHE A 47 4.66 -9.65 -6.86
C PHE A 47 4.71 -8.23 -6.28
N ALA A 48 3.56 -7.65 -5.97
CA ALA A 48 3.39 -6.35 -5.33
C ALA A 48 4.07 -6.26 -3.96
N ILE A 49 3.84 -7.26 -3.12
CA ILE A 49 4.43 -7.34 -1.79
C ILE A 49 5.95 -7.45 -1.91
N VAL A 50 6.43 -8.37 -2.74
CA VAL A 50 7.87 -8.58 -3.00
C VAL A 50 8.51 -7.31 -3.56
N PHE A 51 7.84 -6.64 -4.51
CA PHE A 51 8.31 -5.40 -5.11
C PHE A 51 8.39 -4.27 -4.08
N THR A 52 7.37 -4.10 -3.25
CA THR A 52 7.32 -3.06 -2.22
C THR A 52 8.41 -3.28 -1.16
N LEU A 53 8.61 -4.52 -0.72
CA LEU A 53 9.69 -4.89 0.20
C LEU A 53 11.07 -4.69 -0.42
N SER A 54 11.26 -5.16 -1.66
CA SER A 54 12.53 -5.00 -2.39
C SER A 54 12.88 -3.54 -2.59
N ASN A 55 11.88 -2.70 -2.85
CA ASN A 55 12.04 -1.26 -3.00
C ASN A 55 12.39 -0.57 -1.67
N LEU A 56 11.79 -1.01 -0.56
CA LEU A 56 12.13 -0.52 0.78
C LEU A 56 13.58 -0.86 1.14
N ILE A 57 14.00 -2.09 0.86
CA ILE A 57 15.39 -2.54 1.02
C ILE A 57 16.31 -1.73 0.08
N ALA A 58 15.95 -1.60 -1.19
CA ALA A 58 16.78 -0.92 -2.16
C ALA A 58 16.98 0.56 -1.82
N ASN A 59 15.95 1.25 -1.32
CA ASN A 59 16.05 2.63 -0.85
C ASN A 59 16.94 2.76 0.40
N TYR A 60 16.99 1.72 1.25
CA TYR A 60 17.85 1.73 2.43
C TYR A 60 19.33 1.49 2.09
N PHE A 61 19.61 0.60 1.15
CA PHE A 61 20.98 0.18 0.81
C PHE A 61 21.59 0.93 -0.37
N PHE A 62 20.79 1.45 -1.29
CA PHE A 62 21.25 2.13 -2.49
C PHE A 62 20.74 3.58 -2.48
N ASP A 63 21.64 4.51 -2.77
CA ASP A 63 21.33 5.92 -2.94
C ASP A 63 20.67 6.13 -4.32
N LEU A 64 19.43 5.67 -4.43
CA LEU A 64 18.66 5.70 -5.67
C LEU A 64 18.31 7.14 -6.05
N SER A 65 18.32 7.43 -7.36
CA SER A 65 17.94 8.77 -7.83
C SER A 65 16.50 9.14 -7.43
N THR A 66 16.27 10.40 -7.07
CA THR A 66 14.96 10.92 -6.64
C THR A 66 13.86 10.59 -7.66
N ASN A 67 14.17 10.68 -8.96
CA ASN A 67 13.22 10.36 -10.02
C ASN A 67 12.79 8.88 -9.97
N LEU A 68 13.75 7.97 -9.79
CA LEU A 68 13.46 6.55 -9.70
C LEU A 68 12.61 6.24 -8.45
N LEU A 69 12.92 6.84 -7.30
CA LEU A 69 12.12 6.69 -6.08
C LEU A 69 10.67 7.16 -6.28
N VAL A 70 10.46 8.27 -6.99
CA VAL A 70 9.11 8.76 -7.33
C VAL A 70 8.37 7.76 -8.22
N TYR A 71 9.00 7.25 -9.28
CA TYR A 71 8.37 6.24 -10.15
C TYR A 71 8.01 4.97 -9.39
N LEU A 72 8.93 4.45 -8.59
CA LEU A 72 8.70 3.25 -7.79
C LEU A 72 7.58 3.49 -6.74
N GLY A 73 7.49 4.69 -6.18
CA GLY A 73 6.41 5.11 -5.30
C GLY A 73 5.05 5.15 -6.00
N ILE A 74 4.97 5.66 -7.23
CA ILE A 74 3.74 5.67 -8.04
C ILE A 74 3.29 4.24 -8.35
N VAL A 75 4.20 3.40 -8.81
CA VAL A 75 3.91 1.99 -9.12
C VAL A 75 3.39 1.26 -7.89
N SER A 76 4.05 1.45 -6.73
CA SER A 76 3.63 0.80 -5.48
C SER A 76 2.23 1.24 -5.03
N LYS A 77 1.87 2.52 -5.22
CA LYS A 77 0.52 3.05 -4.92
C LYS A 77 -0.55 2.49 -5.86
N LEU A 78 -0.26 2.38 -7.16
CA LEU A 78 -1.17 1.78 -8.14
C LEU A 78 -1.45 0.31 -7.81
N ILE A 79 -0.40 -0.41 -7.46
CA ILE A 79 -0.47 -1.79 -7.00
C ILE A 79 -1.37 -1.91 -5.76
N LEU A 80 -1.17 -1.05 -4.76
CA LEU A 80 -2.02 -1.05 -3.56
C LEU A 80 -3.48 -0.76 -3.88
N LEU A 81 -3.75 0.13 -4.84
CA LEU A 81 -5.10 0.44 -5.30
C LEU A 81 -5.77 -0.79 -5.94
N ILE A 82 -5.05 -1.51 -6.80
CA ILE A 82 -5.53 -2.76 -7.42
C ILE A 82 -5.84 -3.79 -6.33
N PHE A 83 -4.96 -3.93 -5.33
CA PHE A 83 -5.17 -4.87 -4.24
C PHE A 83 -6.38 -4.51 -3.38
N ALA A 84 -6.56 -3.22 -3.05
CA ALA A 84 -7.73 -2.75 -2.33
C ALA A 84 -9.04 -2.97 -3.11
N ALA A 85 -9.01 -2.79 -4.43
CA ALA A 85 -10.16 -3.04 -5.30
C ALA A 85 -10.52 -4.54 -5.35
N ASP A 86 -9.52 -5.42 -5.41
CA ASP A 86 -9.76 -6.86 -5.38
C ASP A 86 -10.30 -7.33 -4.03
N LEU A 87 -9.73 -6.81 -2.94
CA LEU A 87 -10.22 -7.07 -1.59
C LEU A 87 -11.69 -6.60 -1.42
N MET A 88 -12.06 -5.46 -2.01
CA MET A 88 -13.46 -5.00 -2.06
C MET A 88 -14.35 -5.96 -2.87
N ARG A 89 -13.86 -6.47 -4.01
CA ARG A 89 -14.60 -7.46 -4.82
C ARG A 89 -14.87 -8.73 -4.01
N HIS A 90 -13.89 -9.19 -3.23
CA HIS A 90 -14.03 -10.33 -2.32
C HIS A 90 -15.01 -10.04 -1.18
N PHE A 91 -14.98 -8.82 -0.64
CA PHE A 91 -15.92 -8.38 0.39
C PHE A 91 -17.37 -8.40 -0.10
N VAL A 92 -17.63 -7.90 -1.31
CA VAL A 92 -18.98 -7.88 -1.92
C VAL A 92 -19.51 -9.29 -2.20
N LYS A 93 -18.63 -10.24 -2.56
CA LYS A 93 -19.00 -11.63 -2.85
C LYS A 93 -19.10 -12.51 -1.60
N ALA A 94 -18.65 -12.04 -0.43
CA ALA A 94 -18.62 -12.84 0.78
C ALA A 94 -20.04 -13.09 1.32
N LYS A 95 -20.31 -14.33 1.76
CA LYS A 95 -21.61 -14.70 2.33
C LYS A 95 -21.90 -14.00 3.65
N SER A 96 -20.86 -13.64 4.39
CA SER A 96 -20.96 -12.85 5.61
C SER A 96 -19.68 -12.09 5.88
N ARG A 97 -19.75 -11.02 6.70
CA ARG A 97 -18.56 -10.28 7.13
C ARG A 97 -17.56 -11.18 7.86
N ARG A 98 -18.06 -12.12 8.68
CA ARG A 98 -17.21 -13.05 9.44
C ARG A 98 -16.44 -13.99 8.52
N ASP A 99 -17.10 -14.51 7.48
CA ASP A 99 -16.48 -15.37 6.46
C ASP A 99 -15.40 -14.62 5.67
N PHE A 100 -15.64 -13.35 5.33
CA PHE A 100 -14.64 -12.49 4.72
C PHE A 100 -13.40 -12.30 5.62
N TYR A 101 -13.59 -11.87 6.87
CA TYR A 101 -12.47 -11.63 7.79
C TYR A 101 -11.68 -12.90 8.11
N ALA A 102 -12.34 -14.07 8.12
CA ALA A 102 -11.68 -15.35 8.34
C ALA A 102 -10.70 -15.72 7.21
N HIS A 103 -10.97 -15.31 5.97
CA HIS A 103 -10.14 -15.65 4.81
C HIS A 103 -9.22 -14.50 4.37
N HIS A 104 -9.56 -13.25 4.66
CA HIS A 104 -8.88 -12.05 4.14
C HIS A 104 -8.43 -11.07 5.23
N GLY A 105 -8.40 -11.49 6.50
CA GLY A 105 -7.98 -10.62 7.61
C GLY A 105 -6.55 -10.09 7.47
N ILE A 106 -5.62 -10.93 7.00
CA ILE A 106 -4.21 -10.55 6.76
C ILE A 106 -4.13 -9.57 5.59
N ASP A 107 -4.83 -9.83 4.50
CA ASP A 107 -4.87 -8.96 3.31
C ASP A 107 -5.38 -7.56 3.67
N LEU A 108 -6.45 -7.51 4.45
CA LEU A 108 -7.02 -6.25 4.94
C LEU A 108 -6.03 -5.51 5.84
N PHE A 109 -5.40 -6.21 6.79
CA PHE A 109 -4.36 -5.62 7.64
C PHE A 109 -3.22 -5.04 6.80
N LEU A 110 -2.78 -5.78 5.78
CA LEU A 110 -1.70 -5.37 4.89
C LEU A 110 -2.09 -4.14 4.06
N VAL A 111 -3.30 -4.10 3.49
CA VAL A 111 -3.82 -2.92 2.78
C VAL A 111 -3.84 -1.71 3.70
N VAL A 112 -4.39 -1.84 4.91
CA VAL A 112 -4.47 -0.73 5.88
C VAL A 112 -3.06 -0.27 6.28
N PHE A 113 -2.18 -1.20 6.63
CA PHE A 113 -0.82 -0.90 7.05
C PHE A 113 -0.02 -0.21 5.94
N LEU A 114 -0.06 -0.74 4.71
CA LEU A 114 0.61 -0.14 3.56
C LEU A 114 0.01 1.23 3.21
N SER A 115 -1.32 1.39 3.32
CA SER A 115 -1.98 2.68 3.10
C SER A 115 -1.48 3.74 4.08
N LEU A 116 -1.40 3.41 5.37
CA LEU A 116 -0.86 4.29 6.40
C LEU A 116 0.62 4.60 6.16
N TYR A 117 1.41 3.60 5.77
CA TYR A 117 2.81 3.79 5.41
C TYR A 117 2.99 4.77 4.24
N PHE A 118 2.25 4.60 3.13
CA PHE A 118 2.34 5.51 1.99
C PHE A 118 1.81 6.91 2.31
N LEU A 119 0.78 7.02 3.16
CA LEU A 119 0.27 8.30 3.63
C LEU A 119 1.34 9.04 4.44
N PHE A 120 1.95 8.35 5.40
CA PHE A 120 3.03 8.87 6.23
C PHE A 120 4.24 9.29 5.39
N TYR A 121 4.67 8.44 4.45
CA TYR A 121 5.76 8.76 3.53
C TYR A 121 5.45 9.99 2.67
N THR A 122 4.22 10.09 2.15
CA THR A 122 3.79 11.27 1.38
C THR A 122 3.81 12.53 2.23
N TYR A 123 3.39 12.46 3.50
CA TYR A 123 3.48 13.57 4.43
C TYR A 123 4.93 14.00 4.70
N LEU A 124 5.84 13.04 4.90
CA LEU A 124 7.27 13.33 5.06
C LEU A 124 7.88 14.00 3.83
N GLU A 125 7.53 13.55 2.62
CA GLU A 125 7.98 14.19 1.37
C GLU A 125 7.45 15.62 1.22
N LEU A 126 6.16 15.85 1.53
CA LEU A 126 5.58 17.20 1.54
C LEU A 126 6.23 18.10 2.60
N PHE A 127 6.51 17.56 3.78
CA PHE A 127 7.22 18.27 4.85
C PHE A 127 8.65 18.62 4.43
N ARG A 128 9.39 17.68 3.84
CA ARG A 128 10.73 17.91 3.28
C ARG A 128 10.69 19.00 2.22
N PHE A 129 9.73 18.94 1.30
CA PHE A 129 9.51 19.96 0.30
C PHE A 129 9.21 21.33 0.94
N ALA A 130 8.35 21.42 1.94
CA ALA A 130 8.04 22.66 2.64
C ALA A 130 9.28 23.26 3.33
N ILE A 131 10.11 22.44 3.98
CA ILE A 131 11.38 22.89 4.57
C ILE A 131 12.31 23.48 3.49
N ILE A 132 12.50 22.76 2.38
CA ILE A 132 13.41 23.17 1.32
C ILE A 132 12.92 24.42 0.60
N THR A 133 11.61 24.53 0.36
CA THR A 133 11.03 25.60 -0.46
C THR A 133 10.71 26.85 0.36
N ILE A 134 10.29 26.71 1.62
CA ILE A 134 9.87 27.84 2.45
C ILE A 134 10.96 28.20 3.45
N ILE A 135 11.44 27.24 4.25
CA ILE A 135 12.33 27.54 5.37
C ILE A 135 13.75 27.87 4.90
N LYS A 136 14.29 27.10 3.94
CA LYS A 136 15.67 27.27 3.48
C LYS A 136 15.93 28.66 2.87
N PRO A 137 15.06 29.21 1.99
CA PRO A 137 15.22 30.58 1.49
C PRO A 137 15.10 31.61 2.60
N LEU A 138 14.12 31.45 3.51
CA LEU A 138 13.92 32.37 4.63
C LEU A 138 15.15 32.46 5.54
N VAL A 139 15.79 31.33 5.85
CA VAL A 139 17.05 31.31 6.61
C VAL A 139 18.19 31.97 5.85
N TYR A 140 18.24 31.82 4.52
CA TYR A 140 19.24 32.48 3.68
C TYR A 140 19.04 34.00 3.69
N ASP A 141 17.81 34.47 3.51
CA ASP A 141 17.46 35.90 3.51
C ASP A 141 17.73 36.55 4.88
N LEU A 142 17.42 35.84 5.97
CA LEU A 142 17.75 36.29 7.33
C LEU A 142 19.26 36.38 7.57
N LYS A 143 20.04 35.41 7.07
CA LYS A 143 21.51 35.49 7.13
C LYS A 143 22.03 36.68 6.32
N TYR A 144 21.47 36.92 5.15
CA TYR A 144 21.85 38.04 4.28
C TYR A 144 21.54 39.40 4.94
N LEU A 145 20.34 39.56 5.52
CA LEU A 145 19.95 40.73 6.31
C LEU A 145 20.89 40.98 7.49
N ARG A 146 21.26 39.93 8.23
CA ARG A 146 22.22 40.04 9.33
C ARG A 146 23.58 40.54 8.85
N SER A 147 24.10 39.98 7.76
CA SER A 147 25.37 40.46 7.19
C SER A 147 25.31 41.91 6.72
N LEU A 148 24.16 42.37 6.20
CA LEU A 148 23.97 43.78 5.84
C LEU A 148 23.98 44.70 7.06
N ILE A 149 23.27 44.31 8.13
CA ILE A 149 23.25 45.08 9.39
C ILE A 149 24.66 45.22 9.97
N GLU A 150 25.42 44.12 10.03
CA GLU A 150 26.81 44.15 10.51
C GLU A 150 27.71 45.06 9.63
N LEU A 151 27.47 45.12 8.32
CA LEU A 151 28.15 46.02 7.39
C LEU A 151 27.81 47.49 7.67
N PHE A 152 26.54 47.81 7.90
CA PHE A 152 26.10 49.17 8.20
C PHE A 152 26.58 49.65 9.58
N GLU A 153 26.56 48.80 10.61
CA GLU A 153 27.13 49.11 11.93
C GLU A 153 28.63 49.43 11.85
N LYS A 154 29.40 48.60 11.12
CA LYS A 154 30.84 48.84 10.94
C LYS A 154 31.11 50.16 10.21
N LYS A 155 30.34 50.47 9.17
CA LYS A 155 30.51 51.73 8.41
C LYS A 155 30.10 52.96 9.22
N GLY A 156 29.04 52.85 10.03
CA GLY A 156 28.60 53.91 10.95
C GLY A 156 29.61 54.23 12.04
N HIS A 157 30.33 53.22 12.56
CA HIS A 157 31.43 53.42 13.51
C HIS A 157 32.65 54.11 12.87
N SER A 158 32.98 53.78 11.61
CA SER A 158 34.06 54.43 10.86
C SER A 158 33.81 55.93 10.65
N LEU A 159 32.58 56.31 10.31
CA LEU A 159 32.21 57.72 10.08
C LEU A 159 32.19 58.57 11.36
N LYS A 160 31.94 57.96 12.53
CA LYS A 160 32.05 58.65 13.82
C LYS A 160 33.49 58.98 14.17
N HIS A 161 34.47 58.16 13.79
CA HIS A 161 35.88 58.42 14.10
C HIS A 161 36.53 59.50 13.21
N GLU A 162 36.02 59.73 11.99
CA GLU A 162 36.49 60.83 11.14
C GLU A 162 35.99 62.21 11.60
N LYS A 163 34.86 62.28 12.32
CA LYS A 163 34.27 63.57 12.74
C LYS A 163 34.95 64.21 13.97
N TYR A 164 35.91 63.52 14.59
CA TYR A 164 36.66 63.97 15.77
C TYR A 164 38.18 64.08 15.52
N LYS A 165 38.61 64.13 14.26
CA LYS A 165 39.94 64.55 13.82
C LYS A 165 39.86 65.91 13.14
#